data_AF-A0A550GDE3-F1
#
_entry.id   AF-A0A550GDE3-F1
#
_cell.length_a   1.000
_cell.length_b   1.000
_cell.length_c   1.000
_cell.angle_alpha   90.00
_cell.angle_beta   90.00
_cell.angle_gamma   90.00
#
_symmetry.space_group_name_H-M   'P 1'
#
loop_
_entity.id
_entity.type
_entity.pdbx_description
1 polymer ?
#
loop_
_entity_poly.entity_id
_entity_poly.type
_entity_poly.pdbx_seq_one_letter_code
_entity_poly.pdbx_strand_id
1 'polypeptide(L)' 'MGESKESVKKGFKGIYVLVIQVSGDIKVYVGALGEMAFAKGLYAYVGSAQINMEQRIKRHLR' A
#
# COMPACT_ATOMS: atom_id res chain seq x y z
N MET A 1 -28.40 -26.79 -21.63
CA MET A 1 -28.15 -26.40 -20.23
C MET A 1 -26.72 -26.79 -19.89
N GLY A 2 -25.74 -25.91 -19.68
CA GLY A 2 -25.81 -24.53 -19.24
C GLY A 2 -25.64 -24.46 -17.72
N GLU A 3 -24.43 -24.71 -17.22
CA GLU A 3 -23.93 -24.10 -15.99
C GLU A 3 -22.45 -23.73 -16.21
N SER A 4 -22.25 -22.48 -16.58
CA SER A 4 -20.97 -21.83 -16.77
C SER A 4 -20.26 -21.76 -15.43
N LYS A 5 -19.08 -22.39 -15.30
CA LYS A 5 -18.20 -22.17 -14.16
C LYS A 5 -17.85 -20.69 -14.08
N GLU A 6 -18.39 -20.03 -13.06
CA GLU A 6 -18.01 -18.67 -12.69
C GLU A 6 -16.49 -18.64 -12.49
N SER A 7 -15.79 -17.97 -13.40
CA SER A 7 -14.34 -17.86 -13.36
C SER A 7 -13.98 -17.01 -12.14
N VAL A 8 -13.47 -17.65 -11.08
CA VAL A 8 -12.94 -16.96 -9.89
C VAL A 8 -12.04 -15.82 -10.38
N LYS A 9 -12.42 -14.56 -10.11
CA LYS A 9 -11.61 -13.38 -10.45
C LYS A 9 -10.21 -13.59 -9.87
N LYS A 10 -9.24 -13.84 -10.75
CA LYS A 10 -7.83 -13.93 -10.36
C LYS A 10 -7.40 -12.56 -9.86
N GLY A 11 -7.23 -12.40 -8.55
CA GLY A 11 -6.76 -11.15 -7.98
C GLY A 11 -5.40 -10.76 -8.55
N PHE A 12 -5.23 -9.49 -8.93
CA PHE A 12 -3.95 -8.99 -9.42
C PHE A 12 -2.87 -9.22 -8.35
N LYS A 13 -1.72 -9.73 -8.81
CA LYS A 13 -0.50 -9.89 -8.01
C LYS A 13 0.53 -8.91 -8.53
N GLY A 14 1.29 -8.29 -7.63
CA GLY A 14 2.32 -7.35 -8.04
C GLY A 14 2.91 -6.54 -6.90
N ILE A 15 3.70 -5.55 -7.30
CA ILE A 15 4.26 -4.53 -6.42
C ILE A 15 3.38 -3.29 -6.55
N TYR A 16 3.17 -2.58 -5.45
CA TYR A 16 2.57 -1.25 -5.43
C TYR A 16 3.51 -0.27 -4.72
N VAL A 17 3.42 0.99 -5.13
CA VAL A 17 4.14 2.10 -4.50
C VAL A 17 3.11 3.11 -4.02
N LEU A 18 3.16 3.43 -2.72
CA LEU A 18 2.46 4.58 -2.18
C LEU A 18 3.42 5.78 -2.20
N VAL A 19 3.02 6.83 -2.91
CA VAL A 19 3.76 8.09 -2.95
C VAL A 19 3.17 9.02 -1.89
N ILE A 20 4.02 9.46 -0.96
CA ILE A 20 3.63 10.30 0.17
C ILE A 20 4.33 11.65 0.03
N GLN A 21 3.55 12.72 -0.08
CA GLN A 21 4.07 14.08 -0.02
C GLN A 21 4.10 14.55 1.43
N VAL A 22 5.29 14.79 1.95
CA VAL A 22 5.51 15.46 3.23
C VAL A 22 5.67 16.95 2.95
N SER A 23 4.75 17.77 3.45
CA SER A 23 4.63 19.20 3.10
C SER A 23 5.61 20.12 3.84
N GLY A 24 6.17 19.66 4.95
CA GLY A 24 7.18 20.33 5.77
C GLY A 24 7.96 19.32 6.59
N ASP A 25 9.06 19.73 7.22
CA ASP A 25 9.85 18.82 8.06
C ASP A 25 9.02 18.37 9.27
N ILE A 26 8.96 17.06 9.51
CA ILE A 26 8.17 16.47 10.60
C ILE A 26 9.01 15.49 11.41
N LYS A 27 8.63 15.33 12.68
CA LYS A 27 9.09 14.24 13.54
C LYS A 27 7.91 13.35 13.89
N VAL A 28 8.08 12.04 13.75
CA VAL A 28 7.01 11.06 13.97
C VAL A 28 7.58 9.88 14.76
N TYR A 29 6.83 9.37 15.72
CA TYR A 29 7.19 8.14 16.43
C TYR A 29 6.82 6.91 15.60
N VAL A 30 7.82 6.11 15.23
CA VAL A 30 7.68 4.94 14.34
C VAL A 30 7.85 3.64 15.14
N GLY A 31 6.85 3.28 15.94
CA GLY A 31 6.84 2.04 16.71
C GLY A 31 8.15 1.78 17.46
N ALA A 32 8.74 0.60 17.30
CA ALA A 32 10.00 0.23 17.94
C ALA A 32 11.23 1.01 17.45
N LEU A 33 11.14 1.74 16.33
CA LEU A 33 12.22 2.58 15.81
C LEU A 33 12.33 3.93 16.52
N GLY A 34 11.35 4.29 17.35
CA GLY A 34 11.37 5.53 18.11
C GLY A 34 11.04 6.75 17.26
N GLU A 35 11.47 7.93 17.72
CA GLU A 35 11.26 9.20 17.01
C GLU A 35 12.16 9.29 15.78
N MET A 36 11.56 9.51 14.61
CA MET A 36 12.29 9.73 13.37
C MET A 36 11.90 11.07 12.74
N ALA A 37 12.89 11.73 12.15
CA ALA A 37 12.69 12.95 11.38
C ALA A 37 12.52 12.63 9.89
N PHE A 38 11.55 13.27 9.25
CA PHE A 38 11.33 13.23 7.81
C PHE A 38 11.38 14.67 7.29
N ALA A 39 12.35 14.96 6.42
CA ALA A 39 12.41 16.24 5.73
C ALA A 39 11.24 16.40 4.75
N LYS A 40 10.87 17.63 4.42
CA LYS A 40 9.93 17.94 3.34
C LYS A 40 10.35 17.25 2.04
N GLY A 41 9.44 16.54 1.41
CA GLY A 41 9.75 15.83 0.17
C GLY A 41 8.74 14.76 -0.22
N LEU A 42 9.08 14.02 -1.27
CA LEU A 42 8.33 12.86 -1.74
C LEU A 42 8.99 11.59 -1.21
N TYR A 43 8.18 10.73 -0.59
CA TYR A 43 8.59 9.44 -0.06
C TYR A 43 7.84 8.32 -0.78
N ALA A 44 8.51 7.19 -0.95
CA ALA A 44 7.94 6.01 -1.56
C ALA A 44 7.89 4.86 -0.55
N TYR A 45 6.69 4.32 -0.32
CA TYR A 45 6.52 3.04 0.37
C TYR A 45 6.25 1.95 -0.65
N VAL A 46 7.14 0.97 -0.72
CA VAL A 46 7.05 -0.15 -1.68
C VAL A 46 6.53 -1.39 -0.95
N GLY A 47 5.40 -1.91 -1.43
CA GLY A 47 4.77 -3.12 -0.88
C GLY A 47 4.52 -4.16 -1.96
N SER A 48 4.52 -5.45 -1.59
CA SER A 48 4.08 -6.53 -2.46
C SER A 48 2.67 -7.02 -2.09
N ALA A 49 1.93 -7.45 -3.11
CA ALA A 49 0.64 -8.11 -2.94
C ALA A 49 0.64 -9.39 -3.77
N GLN A 50 0.78 -10.53 -3.07
CA GLN A 50 0.74 -11.86 -3.67
C GLN A 50 -0.68 -12.43 -3.78
N ILE A 51 -1.63 -11.92 -2.97
CA ILE A 51 -3.07 -12.23 -2.98
C ILE A 51 -3.83 -10.95 -2.56
N ASN A 52 -4.96 -10.67 -3.20
CA ASN A 52 -5.89 -9.56 -2.87
C ASN A 52 -5.27 -8.15 -2.84
N MET A 53 -4.53 -7.78 -3.90
CA MET A 53 -3.88 -6.46 -4.04
C MET A 53 -4.84 -5.29 -3.85
N GLU A 54 -6.05 -5.36 -4.39
CA GLU A 54 -7.06 -4.29 -4.22
C GLU A 54 -7.44 -4.05 -2.77
N GLN A 55 -7.59 -5.10 -1.95
CA GLN A 55 -7.89 -4.95 -0.52
C GLN A 55 -6.72 -4.32 0.24
N ARG A 56 -5.47 -4.70 -0.09
CA ARG A 56 -4.28 -4.08 0.52
C ARG A 56 -4.20 -2.60 0.19
N ILE A 57 -4.38 -2.23 -1.08
CA ILE A 57 -4.40 -0.83 -1.52
C ILE A 57 -5.53 -0.07 -0.81
N LYS A 58 -6.75 -0.61 -0.80
CA LYS A 58 -7.89 0.01 -0.10
C LYS A 58 -7.62 0.24 1.39
N ARG A 59 -6.93 -0.67 2.08
CA ARG A 59 -6.54 -0.47 3.48
C ARG A 59 -5.53 0.66 3.66
N HIS A 60 -4.61 0.86 2.72
CA HIS A 60 -3.65 1.96 2.77
C HIS A 60 -4.26 3.32 2.41
N LEU A 61 -5.40 3.34 1.71
CA LEU A 61 -6.12 4.56 1.30
C LEU A 61 -7.29 4.93 2.23
N ARG A 62 -7.57 4.13 3.27
CA ARG A 62 -8.58 4.43 4.29
C ARG A 62 -8.03 5.38 5.35
#